data_AF-A0A0P1AQ87-F1
#
_entry.id   AF-A0A0P1AQ87-F1
#
_cell.length_a   1.000
_cell.length_b   1.000
_cell.length_c   1.000
_cell.angle_alpha   90.00
_cell.angle_beta   90.00
_cell.angle_gamma   90.00
#
_symmetry.space_group_name_H-M   'P 1'
#
loop_
_entity.id
_entity.type
_entity.pdbx_description
1 polymer ?
#
loop_
_entity_poly.entity_id
_entity_poly.type
_entity_poly.pdbx_seq_one_letter_code
_entity_poly.pdbx_strand_id
1 'polypeptide(L)'
;MREVFEAFLTDPICVNEDVFALWLEGHNTSEALIARLQLPSPVSMPFLGGDAAAKLRELLWRDTVDQYRLYDKLEHYLSQPSLFRSQLLFQIPPLQQQYMVECYYTRDTDVDRWLLGKKFSMRLEKDLDGVAEHSGRTLKSCRRQLENLRRVYAAIEDRNFTGLPCRIISELFVLSESLA
;
A
#
# COMPACT_ATOMS: atom_id res chain seq x y z
N MET A 1 -33.82 -28.00 10.85
CA MET A 1 -33.11 -27.40 9.71
C MET A 1 -31.81 -26.84 10.27
N ARG A 2 -30.66 -27.47 9.99
CA ARG A 2 -29.36 -26.95 10.46
C ARG A 2 -29.06 -25.71 9.62
N GLU A 3 -28.91 -24.55 10.24
CA GLU A 3 -28.32 -23.40 9.56
C GLU A 3 -26.89 -23.77 9.17
N VAL A 4 -26.62 -23.78 7.87
CA VAL A 4 -25.35 -24.27 7.33
C VAL A 4 -24.33 -23.12 7.23
N PHE A 5 -24.75 -21.85 7.16
CA PHE A 5 -23.86 -20.69 7.12
C PHE A 5 -24.54 -19.43 7.68
N GLU A 6 -23.79 -18.60 8.43
CA GLU A 6 -24.15 -17.22 8.77
C GLU A 6 -23.59 -16.27 7.70
N ALA A 7 -24.40 -15.33 7.22
CA ALA A 7 -23.97 -14.30 6.28
C ALA A 7 -23.98 -12.94 6.97
N PHE A 8 -22.81 -12.28 7.03
CA PHE A 8 -22.68 -10.91 7.50
C PHE A 8 -22.61 -9.97 6.29
N LEU A 9 -23.61 -9.11 6.15
CA LEU A 9 -23.61 -8.03 5.16
C LEU A 9 -23.08 -6.77 5.86
N THR A 10 -21.84 -6.40 5.58
CA THR A 10 -21.27 -5.11 5.99
C THR A 10 -21.19 -4.19 4.79
N ASP A 11 -21.22 -2.87 5.02
CA ASP A 11 -20.90 -1.94 3.96
C ASP A 11 -19.52 -2.27 3.37
N PRO A 12 -19.39 -2.23 2.03
CA PRO A 12 -18.11 -2.48 1.38
C PRO A 12 -17.10 -1.46 1.87
N ILE A 13 -15.88 -1.93 2.14
CA ILE A 13 -14.80 -1.04 2.56
C ILE A 13 -14.47 -0.11 1.41
N CYS A 14 -14.71 1.19 1.59
CA CYS A 14 -14.31 2.20 0.64
C CYS A 14 -12.85 2.58 0.91
N VAL A 15 -11.94 2.10 0.08
CA VAL A 15 -10.53 2.49 0.11
C VAL A 15 -10.41 3.87 -0.53
N ASN A 16 -9.78 4.82 0.18
CA ASN A 16 -9.46 6.12 -0.40
C ASN A 16 -8.07 6.07 -1.02
N GLU A 17 -8.01 6.08 -2.35
CA GLU A 17 -6.77 5.91 -3.14
C GLU A 17 -5.72 7.00 -2.86
N ASP A 18 -6.14 8.26 -2.70
CA ASP A 18 -5.22 9.35 -2.38
C ASP A 18 -4.58 9.15 -1.01
N VAL A 19 -5.39 8.74 -0.02
CA VAL A 19 -4.90 8.44 1.33
C VAL A 19 -4.02 7.21 1.35
N PHE A 20 -4.34 6.22 0.51
CA PHE A 20 -3.53 5.01 0.35
C PHE A 20 -2.16 5.34 -0.22
N ALA A 21 -2.09 6.18 -1.26
CA ALA A 21 -0.83 6.66 -1.83
C ALA A 21 0.02 7.37 -0.78
N LEU A 22 -0.56 8.28 0.01
CA LEU A 22 0.15 8.99 1.10
C LEU A 22 0.67 8.01 2.17
N TRP A 23 -0.11 6.99 2.52
CA TRP A 23 0.34 5.95 3.46
C TRP A 23 1.49 5.11 2.89
N LEU A 24 1.46 4.77 1.60
CA LEU A 24 2.55 4.05 0.90
C LEU A 24 3.83 4.87 0.78
N GLU A 25 3.69 6.19 0.60
CA GLU A 25 4.78 7.16 0.63
C GLU A 25 5.36 7.32 2.03
N GLY A 26 4.67 6.82 3.06
CA GLY A 26 5.12 6.80 4.44
C GLY A 26 4.80 8.06 5.23
N HIS A 27 3.91 8.91 4.71
CA HIS A 27 3.40 10.06 5.44
C HIS A 27 2.62 9.62 6.68
N ASN A 28 2.73 10.38 7.77
CA ASN A 28 1.87 10.17 8.95
C ASN A 28 0.47 10.77 8.74
N THR A 29 -0.47 10.48 9.64
CA THR A 29 -1.87 10.95 9.52
C THR A 29 -1.98 12.49 9.47
N SER A 30 -1.10 13.21 10.18
CA SER A 30 -1.10 14.67 10.20
C SER A 30 -0.63 15.26 8.87
N GLU A 31 0.45 14.72 8.31
CA GLU A 31 0.96 15.08 6.98
C GLU A 31 -0.07 14.77 5.90
N ALA A 32 -0.69 13.58 5.97
CA ALA A 32 -1.72 13.19 5.03
C ALA A 32 -2.93 14.11 5.09
N LEU A 33 -3.38 14.52 6.29
CA LEU A 33 -4.46 15.52 6.41
C LEU A 33 -4.09 16.85 5.73
N ILE A 34 -2.85 17.32 5.90
CA ILE A 34 -2.39 18.56 5.27
C ILE A 34 -2.43 18.42 3.74
N ALA A 35 -1.90 17.31 3.20
CA ALA A 35 -1.93 17.02 1.77
C ALA A 35 -3.36 16.95 1.23
N ARG A 36 -4.26 16.24 1.93
CA ARG A 36 -5.68 16.13 1.55
C ARG A 36 -6.41 17.47 1.49
N LEU A 37 -6.07 18.42 2.36
CA LEU A 37 -6.65 19.76 2.35
C LEU A 37 -6.15 20.62 1.19
N GLN A 38 -5.01 20.26 0.60
CA GLN A 38 -4.44 20.95 -0.56
C GLN A 38 -4.89 20.33 -1.89
N LEU A 39 -5.40 19.09 -1.88
CA LEU A 39 -5.94 18.45 -3.07
C LEU A 39 -7.12 19.26 -3.62
N PRO A 40 -7.18 19.47 -4.95
CA PRO A 40 -8.32 20.14 -5.55
C PRO A 40 -9.59 19.33 -5.27
N SER A 41 -10.51 19.89 -4.48
CA SER A 41 -11.79 19.23 -4.26
C SER A 41 -12.62 19.36 -5.55
N PRO A 42 -13.13 18.24 -6.11
CA PRO A 42 -14.06 18.31 -7.24
C PRO A 42 -15.39 18.97 -6.84
N VAL A 43 -15.67 19.09 -5.55
CA VAL A 43 -16.83 19.79 -5.01
C VAL A 43 -16.40 21.22 -4.71
N SER A 44 -16.76 22.16 -5.59
CA SER A 44 -16.74 23.57 -5.25
C SER A 44 -17.76 23.77 -4.12
N MET A 45 -17.30 23.96 -2.88
CA MET A 45 -18.15 24.07 -1.69
C MET A 45 -18.58 25.53 -1.50
N PRO A 46 -19.68 26.01 -2.13
CA PRO A 46 -19.95 27.44 -2.28
C PRO A 46 -20.56 28.06 -1.01
N PHE A 47 -20.79 27.27 0.04
CA PHE A 47 -21.62 27.61 1.20
C PHE A 47 -20.94 27.39 2.55
N LEU A 48 -19.66 27.01 2.61
CA LEU A 48 -19.00 26.76 3.89
C LEU A 48 -18.58 28.10 4.53
N GLY A 49 -19.42 28.63 5.42
CA GLY A 49 -18.98 29.59 6.43
C GLY A 49 -17.87 28.99 7.33
N GLY A 50 -17.23 29.80 8.18
CA GLY A 50 -16.06 29.38 8.96
C GLY A 50 -16.26 28.11 9.82
N ASP A 51 -17.46 27.90 10.37
CA ASP A 51 -17.82 26.70 11.14
C ASP A 51 -17.80 25.41 10.29
N ALA A 52 -18.15 25.54 9.01
CA ALA A 52 -18.30 24.40 8.13
C ALA A 52 -16.96 23.95 7.52
N ALA A 53 -16.00 24.86 7.36
CA ALA A 53 -14.61 24.51 7.05
C ALA A 53 -13.93 23.75 8.20
N ALA A 54 -14.19 24.15 9.45
CA ALA A 54 -13.68 23.46 10.63
C ALA A 54 -14.26 22.03 10.73
N LYS A 55 -15.57 21.86 10.52
CA LYS A 55 -16.22 20.54 10.49
C LYS A 55 -15.68 19.66 9.37
N LEU A 56 -15.47 20.20 8.17
CA LEU A 56 -14.88 19.44 7.06
C LEU A 56 -13.48 18.93 7.42
N ARG A 57 -12.63 19.80 8.00
CA ARG A 57 -11.30 19.40 8.46
C ARG A 57 -11.38 18.28 9.50
N GLU A 58 -12.32 18.35 10.43
CA GLU A 58 -12.52 17.30 11.44
C GLU A 58 -12.98 15.97 10.81
N LEU A 59 -13.91 16.01 9.84
CA LEU A 59 -14.36 14.82 9.12
C LEU A 59 -13.21 14.18 8.33
N LEU A 60 -12.43 14.97 7.60
CA LEU A 60 -11.25 14.49 6.88
C LEU A 60 -10.20 13.89 7.83
N TRP A 61 -10.01 14.50 9.01
CA TRP A 61 -9.10 13.95 10.01
C TRP A 61 -9.55 12.56 10.47
N ARG A 62 -10.82 12.41 10.86
CA ARG A 62 -11.39 11.13 11.32
C ARG A 62 -11.27 10.06 10.23
N ASP A 63 -11.70 10.39 9.01
CA ASP A 63 -11.57 9.49 7.85
C ASP A 63 -10.11 9.11 7.57
N THR A 64 -9.18 10.07 7.59
CA THR A 64 -7.73 9.78 7.40
C THR A 64 -7.22 8.79 8.44
N VAL A 65 -7.56 9.00 9.72
CA VAL A 65 -7.14 8.13 10.81
C VAL A 65 -7.73 6.72 10.65
N ASP A 66 -8.99 6.61 10.26
CA ASP A 66 -9.65 5.31 10.08
C ASP A 66 -9.12 4.55 8.86
N GLN A 67 -8.84 5.24 7.74
CA GLN A 67 -8.17 4.65 6.57
C GLN A 67 -6.75 4.16 6.93
N TYR A 68 -5.97 4.92 7.70
CA TYR A 68 -4.65 4.49 8.15
C TYR A 68 -4.71 3.24 9.02
N ARG A 69 -5.68 3.16 9.96
CA ARG A 69 -5.90 1.95 10.77
C ARG A 69 -6.28 0.75 9.93
N LEU A 70 -7.08 0.95 8.88
CA LEU A 70 -7.39 -0.09 7.92
C LEU A 70 -6.13 -0.54 7.17
N TYR A 71 -5.33 0.39 6.66
CA TYR A 71 -4.12 0.06 5.90
C TYR A 71 -3.08 -0.66 6.75
N ASP A 72 -2.90 -0.28 8.00
CA ASP A 72 -2.02 -0.99 8.93
C ASP A 72 -2.49 -2.45 9.17
N LYS A 73 -3.80 -2.70 9.19
CA LYS A 73 -4.35 -4.07 9.25
C LYS A 73 -4.16 -4.83 7.93
N LEU A 74 -4.26 -4.13 6.81
CA LEU A 74 -4.11 -4.70 5.47
C LEU A 74 -2.65 -4.94 5.08
N GLU A 75 -1.68 -4.27 5.71
CA GLU A 75 -0.26 -4.34 5.35
C GLU A 75 0.27 -5.78 5.32
N HIS A 76 -0.11 -6.61 6.30
CA HIS A 76 0.28 -8.02 6.32
C HIS A 76 -0.24 -8.77 5.08
N TYR A 77 -1.49 -8.51 4.67
CA TYR A 77 -2.07 -9.11 3.47
C TYR A 77 -1.44 -8.56 2.19
N LEU A 78 -1.20 -7.25 2.12
CA LEU A 78 -0.52 -6.62 0.98
C LEU A 78 0.89 -7.18 0.78
N SER A 79 1.60 -7.53 1.86
CA SER A 79 2.92 -8.19 1.78
C SER A 79 2.88 -9.63 1.26
N GLN A 80 1.68 -10.24 1.21
CA GLN A 80 1.43 -11.62 0.77
C GLN A 80 0.15 -11.67 -0.09
N PRO A 81 0.21 -11.24 -1.36
CA PRO A 81 -0.99 -11.03 -2.19
C PRO A 81 -1.94 -12.23 -2.30
N SER A 82 -1.42 -13.46 -2.22
CA SER A 82 -2.23 -14.69 -2.17
C SER A 82 -3.16 -14.75 -0.94
N LEU A 83 -2.70 -14.25 0.21
CA LEU A 83 -3.53 -14.11 1.42
C LEU A 83 -4.53 -12.97 1.28
N PHE A 84 -4.14 -11.88 0.63
CA PHE A 84 -5.06 -10.75 0.42
C PHE A 84 -6.26 -11.10 -0.46
N ARG A 85 -6.05 -12.00 -1.44
CA ARG A 85 -7.14 -12.50 -2.29
C ARG A 85 -8.09 -13.47 -1.57
N SER A 86 -7.59 -14.23 -0.60
CA SER A 86 -8.33 -15.31 0.05
C SER A 86 -8.94 -14.93 1.41
N GLN A 87 -8.53 -13.80 1.98
CA GLN A 87 -9.11 -13.30 3.24
C GLN A 87 -10.59 -12.94 3.10
N LEU A 88 -11.35 -13.14 4.18
CA LEU A 88 -12.79 -12.86 4.26
C LEU A 88 -13.14 -11.73 5.24
N LEU A 89 -12.13 -11.16 5.91
CA LEU A 89 -12.30 -10.16 6.97
C LEU A 89 -12.64 -8.77 6.41
N PHE A 90 -12.07 -8.43 5.25
CA PHE A 90 -12.20 -7.14 4.60
C PHE A 90 -12.86 -7.36 3.24
N GLN A 91 -14.11 -6.93 3.13
CA GLN A 91 -14.87 -7.01 1.89
C GLN A 91 -14.39 -5.92 0.92
N ILE A 92 -13.34 -6.23 0.16
CA ILE A 92 -12.71 -5.35 -0.83
C ILE A 92 -12.89 -5.99 -2.22
N PRO A 93 -13.46 -5.28 -3.22
CA PRO A 93 -13.66 -5.82 -4.56
C PRO A 93 -12.36 -6.31 -5.21
N PRO A 94 -12.36 -7.40 -6.01
CA PRO A 94 -11.14 -7.96 -6.61
C PRO A 94 -10.33 -6.95 -7.43
N LEU A 95 -10.98 -6.05 -8.16
CA LEU A 95 -10.30 -5.00 -8.93
C LEU A 95 -9.54 -4.02 -8.00
N GLN A 96 -10.14 -3.63 -6.87
CA GLN A 96 -9.49 -2.78 -5.88
C GLN A 96 -8.33 -3.53 -5.20
N GLN A 97 -8.48 -4.83 -4.92
CA GLN A 97 -7.40 -5.63 -4.36
C GLN A 97 -6.18 -5.66 -5.29
N GLN A 98 -6.40 -5.89 -6.58
CA GLN A 98 -5.33 -5.87 -7.58
C GLN A 98 -4.65 -4.50 -7.62
N TYR A 99 -5.42 -3.41 -7.71
CA TYR A 99 -4.88 -2.05 -7.67
C TYR A 99 -4.01 -1.81 -6.43
N MET A 100 -4.50 -2.18 -5.24
CA MET A 100 -3.76 -1.97 -4.00
C MET A 100 -2.46 -2.76 -3.96
N VAL A 101 -2.45 -3.99 -4.48
CA VAL A 101 -1.25 -4.83 -4.56
C VAL A 101 -0.25 -4.24 -5.55
N GLU A 102 -0.68 -3.82 -6.74
CA GLU A 102 0.18 -3.15 -7.73
C GLU A 102 0.85 -1.90 -7.13
N CYS A 103 0.07 -1.04 -6.47
CA CYS A 103 0.61 0.14 -5.79
C CYS A 103 1.54 -0.24 -4.62
N TYR A 104 1.22 -1.29 -3.85
CA TYR A 104 2.05 -1.76 -2.75
C TYR A 104 3.39 -2.35 -3.22
N TYR A 105 3.47 -2.91 -4.43
CA TYR A 105 4.73 -3.41 -5.01
C TYR A 105 5.41 -2.44 -5.96
N THR A 106 4.78 -1.31 -6.29
CA THR A 106 5.36 -0.25 -7.13
C THR A 106 6.71 0.21 -6.58
N ARG A 107 7.65 0.40 -7.50
CA ARG A 107 9.07 0.63 -7.22
C ARG A 107 9.47 2.03 -7.66
N ASP A 108 10.31 2.67 -6.85
CA ASP A 108 10.92 3.95 -7.17
C ASP A 108 12.27 3.70 -7.86
N THR A 109 12.49 4.36 -8.99
CA THR A 109 13.70 4.12 -9.80
C THR A 109 15.00 4.52 -9.09
N ASP A 110 14.97 5.52 -8.22
CA ASP A 110 16.16 5.99 -7.51
C ASP A 110 16.49 5.09 -6.32
N VAL A 111 15.45 4.59 -5.64
CA VAL A 111 15.60 3.53 -4.63
C VAL A 111 16.16 2.27 -5.28
N ASP A 112 15.61 1.86 -6.43
CA ASP A 112 16.02 0.65 -7.15
C ASP A 112 17.48 0.66 -7.57
N ARG A 113 17.94 1.76 -8.16
CA ARG A 113 19.36 1.94 -8.53
C ARG A 113 20.29 1.70 -7.35
N TRP A 114 19.84 2.03 -6.14
CA TRP A 114 20.59 1.83 -4.92
C TRP A 114 20.57 0.40 -4.39
N LEU A 115 19.46 -0.33 -4.62
CA LEU A 115 19.25 -1.70 -4.13
C LEU A 115 19.82 -2.75 -5.10
N LEU A 116 19.84 -2.46 -6.41
CA LEU A 116 20.30 -3.40 -7.43
C LEU A 116 21.77 -3.81 -7.24
N GLY A 117 22.05 -5.09 -7.46
CA GLY A 117 23.40 -5.67 -7.36
C GLY A 117 23.94 -5.80 -5.93
N LYS A 118 23.18 -5.37 -4.91
CA LYS A 118 23.57 -5.52 -3.52
C LYS A 118 22.96 -6.77 -2.91
N LYS A 119 23.72 -7.43 -2.04
CA LYS A 119 23.15 -8.46 -1.16
C LYS A 119 22.25 -7.79 -0.13
N PHE A 120 21.04 -8.33 0.05
CA PHE A 120 20.03 -7.81 0.99
C PHE A 120 20.36 -8.10 2.45
N SER A 121 21.53 -7.63 2.89
CA SER A 121 22.06 -7.84 4.24
C SER A 121 21.54 -6.81 5.25
N MET A 122 21.73 -7.07 6.54
CA MET A 122 21.49 -6.09 7.63
C MET A 122 22.26 -4.77 7.44
N ARG A 123 23.37 -4.77 6.67
CA ARG A 123 24.09 -3.54 6.34
C ARG A 123 23.27 -2.67 5.40
N LEU A 124 22.61 -3.26 4.40
CA LEU A 124 21.78 -2.52 3.45
C LEU A 124 20.58 -1.86 4.14
N GLU A 125 19.99 -2.53 5.14
CA GLU A 125 18.92 -1.93 5.96
C GLU A 125 19.38 -0.67 6.70
N LYS A 126 20.61 -0.67 7.23
CA LYS A 126 21.18 0.49 7.93
C LYS A 126 21.51 1.63 6.96
N ASP A 127 21.82 1.31 5.71
CA ASP A 127 22.12 2.31 4.68
C ASP A 127 20.83 2.96 4.11
N LEU A 128 19.62 2.48 4.47
CA LEU A 128 18.37 3.02 3.94
C LEU A 128 18.09 4.47 4.35
N ASP A 129 18.62 4.95 5.47
CA ASP A 129 18.51 6.36 5.85
C ASP A 129 19.17 7.26 4.80
N GLY A 130 20.35 6.86 4.30
CA GLY A 130 21.03 7.54 3.20
C GLY A 130 20.26 7.41 1.89
N VAL A 131 19.69 6.23 1.58
CA VAL A 131 18.87 6.04 0.37
C VAL A 131 17.64 6.94 0.38
N ALA A 132 16.96 7.05 1.52
CA ALA A 132 15.80 7.92 1.70
C ALA A 132 16.15 9.39 1.43
N GLU A 133 17.27 9.87 2.00
CA GLU A 133 17.75 11.24 1.77
C GLU A 133 18.07 11.51 0.28
N HIS A 134 18.75 10.58 -0.39
CA HIS A 134 19.16 10.77 -1.80
C HIS A 134 17.99 10.66 -2.79
N SER A 135 17.04 9.77 -2.52
CA SER A 135 15.86 9.57 -3.38
C SER A 135 14.73 10.57 -3.10
N GLY A 136 14.81 11.33 -2.01
CA GLY A 136 13.73 12.20 -1.55
C GLY A 136 12.49 11.42 -1.09
N ARG A 137 12.61 10.11 -0.84
CA ARG A 137 11.53 9.26 -0.34
C ARG A 137 11.63 9.10 1.17
N THR A 138 10.51 8.80 1.81
CA THR A 138 10.56 8.51 3.25
C THR A 138 11.26 7.18 3.51
N LEU A 139 11.88 7.08 4.69
CA LEU A 139 12.47 5.82 5.16
C LEU A 139 11.46 4.67 5.19
N LYS A 140 10.20 4.94 5.57
CA LYS A 140 9.14 3.92 5.61
C LYS A 140 8.86 3.38 4.20
N SER A 141 8.79 4.24 3.18
CA SER A 141 8.64 3.83 1.79
C SER A 141 9.83 3.01 1.29
N CYS A 142 11.07 3.46 1.55
CA CYS A 142 12.29 2.72 1.18
C CYS A 142 12.34 1.32 1.82
N ARG A 143 11.96 1.21 3.10
CA ARG A 143 11.89 -0.08 3.82
C ARG A 143 10.86 -1.01 3.19
N ARG A 144 9.64 -0.53 2.89
CA ARG A 144 8.61 -1.32 2.18
C ARG A 144 9.15 -1.88 0.86
N GLN A 145 9.81 -1.05 0.05
CA GLN A 145 10.35 -1.46 -1.25
C GLN A 145 11.46 -2.52 -1.11
N LEU A 146 12.36 -2.38 -0.13
CA LEU A 146 13.38 -3.40 0.17
C LEU A 146 12.75 -4.72 0.62
N GLU A 147 11.78 -4.68 1.53
CA GLU A 147 11.09 -5.88 2.00
C GLU A 147 10.33 -6.59 0.88
N ASN A 148 9.70 -5.83 -0.02
CA ASN A 148 9.02 -6.40 -1.17
C ASN A 148 9.99 -7.08 -2.14
N LEU A 149 11.16 -6.48 -2.39
CA LEU A 149 12.22 -7.17 -3.14
C LEU A 149 12.66 -8.46 -2.47
N ARG A 150 12.91 -8.43 -1.17
CA ARG A 150 13.34 -9.62 -0.42
C ARG A 150 12.35 -10.76 -0.58
N ARG A 151 11.04 -10.46 -0.49
CA ARG A 151 9.98 -11.46 -0.70
C ARG A 151 10.00 -12.04 -2.11
N VAL A 152 10.15 -11.19 -3.13
CA VAL A 152 10.23 -11.62 -4.53
C VAL A 152 11.46 -12.51 -4.75
N TYR A 153 12.64 -12.08 -4.31
CA TYR A 153 13.88 -12.86 -4.43
C TYR A 153 13.79 -14.21 -3.70
N ALA A 154 13.32 -14.20 -2.45
CA ALA A 154 13.15 -15.43 -1.68
C ALA A 154 12.20 -16.42 -2.37
N ALA A 155 11.09 -15.93 -2.94
CA ALA A 155 10.13 -16.77 -3.65
C ALA A 155 10.71 -17.43 -4.92
N ILE A 156 11.68 -16.77 -5.58
CA ILE A 156 12.36 -17.29 -6.77
C ILE A 156 13.47 -18.28 -6.38
N GLU A 157 14.28 -17.94 -5.37
CA GLU A 157 15.41 -18.76 -4.93
C GLU A 157 14.97 -20.09 -4.29
N ASP A 158 13.90 -20.07 -3.49
CA ASP A 158 13.42 -21.26 -2.75
C ASP A 158 12.93 -22.40 -3.66
N ARG A 159 12.56 -22.09 -4.92
CA ARG A 159 11.88 -23.04 -5.80
C ARG A 159 12.78 -23.80 -6.78
N ASN A 160 14.11 -23.72 -6.69
CA ASN A 160 15.04 -24.32 -7.68
C ASN A 160 14.53 -24.11 -9.12
N PHE A 161 14.16 -22.86 -9.41
CA PHE A 161 13.26 -22.55 -10.50
C PHE A 161 13.92 -22.73 -11.89
N THR A 162 13.14 -23.29 -12.83
CA THR A 162 13.46 -23.36 -14.26
C THR A 162 12.31 -22.76 -15.08
N GLY A 163 12.52 -21.61 -15.73
CA GLY A 163 11.51 -20.92 -16.55
C GLY A 163 11.70 -19.38 -16.62
N LEU A 164 10.65 -18.64 -17.00
CA LEU A 164 10.64 -17.17 -16.98
C LEU A 164 10.23 -16.61 -15.60
N PRO A 165 11.10 -15.86 -14.89
CA PRO A 165 10.80 -15.33 -13.56
C PRO A 165 9.56 -14.42 -13.52
N CYS A 166 9.40 -13.51 -14.48
CA CYS A 166 8.28 -12.55 -14.52
C CYS A 166 6.91 -13.22 -14.47
N ARG A 167 6.73 -14.37 -15.13
CA ARG A 167 5.46 -15.11 -15.10
C ARG A 167 5.13 -15.63 -13.71
N ILE A 168 6.12 -16.21 -13.03
CA ILE A 168 5.92 -16.71 -11.66
C ILE A 168 5.67 -15.56 -10.69
N ILE A 169 6.42 -14.46 -10.82
CA ILE A 169 6.21 -13.29 -9.96
C ILE A 169 4.80 -12.75 -10.16
N SER A 170 4.33 -12.64 -11.41
CA SER A 170 2.96 -12.24 -11.74
C SER A 170 1.92 -13.16 -11.10
N GLU A 171 2.11 -14.48 -11.15
CA GLU A 171 1.18 -15.46 -10.58
C GLU A 171 1.18 -15.47 -9.04
N LEU A 172 2.36 -15.44 -8.41
CA LEU A 172 2.50 -15.54 -6.95
C LEU A 172 2.10 -14.25 -6.23
N PHE A 173 2.47 -13.10 -6.81
CA PHE A 173 2.22 -11.79 -6.22
C PHE A 173 1.02 -11.08 -6.86
N VAL A 174 0.36 -11.69 -7.86
CA VAL A 174 -0.81 -11.11 -8.54
C VAL A 174 -0.48 -9.73 -9.12
N LEU A 175 0.70 -9.62 -9.73
CA LEU A 175 1.23 -8.39 -10.33
C LEU A 175 1.10 -8.44 -11.85
N SER A 176 1.00 -7.27 -12.47
CA SER A 176 1.12 -7.09 -13.92
C SER A 176 2.51 -7.52 -14.43
N GLU A 177 2.56 -7.98 -15.69
CA GLU A 177 3.83 -8.34 -16.34
C GLU A 177 4.82 -7.16 -16.41
N SER A 178 4.33 -5.91 -16.38
CA SER A 178 5.18 -4.72 -16.36
C SER A 178 5.92 -4.53 -15.03
N LEU A 179 5.33 -4.99 -13.93
CA LEU A 179 5.88 -4.83 -12.58
C LEU A 179 6.65 -6.08 -12.11
N ALA A 180 6.32 -7.24 -12.65
CA ALA A 180 6.89 -8.54 -12.34
C ALA A 180 8.23 -8.81 -13.03
#